data_AF-A0A1F7SCC4-F1
#
_entry.id   AF-A0A1F7SCC4-F1
#
_cell.length_a   1.000
_cell.length_b   1.000
_cell.length_c   1.000
_cell.angle_alpha   90.00
_cell.angle_beta   90.00
_cell.angle_gamma   90.00
#
_symmetry.space_group_name_H-M   'P 1'
#
loop_
_entity.id
_entity.type
_entity.pdbx_description
1 polymer ?
#
loop_
_entity_poly.entity_id
_entity_poly.type
_entity_poly.pdbx_seq_one_letter_code
_entity_poly.pdbx_strand_id
1 'polypeptide(L)'
;MSFLKEIKTFFTDIKIEHTVFALPFAVMSAFIASEGIPQKEKIFWIIIAMIGARSWAMAFNRVADSGLDAVNPRTKNRAIPSGLLSKQKMWVFGIFSILIFEFAAYSLNRLAFILSPLALLIISFYSYTKRFTSLSHLFLGLSLSIAPVGAWVAIREEISIVSAELALAVMLWTAGFDILYSLQDLDFDRTYGLYSIPKKIGVKNSLTLSKSLHILTVLILFSVIFFSFLGKIYLLGVILSSFFLIYEHLLIKENDLSKINKAFFNMNGIVSLTLMFFTIVDCLFGK
;
A
#
# COMPACT_ATOMS: atom_id res chain seq x y z
N MET A 1 22.31 -2.70 23.07
CA MET A 1 22.02 -1.56 22.17
C MET A 1 21.34 -0.48 23.02
N SER A 2 21.62 0.81 22.84
CA SER A 2 20.89 1.84 23.61
C SER A 2 19.42 1.89 23.19
N PHE A 3 18.53 2.23 24.11
CA PHE A 3 17.08 2.31 23.85
C PHE A 3 16.74 3.20 22.64
N LEU A 4 17.41 4.35 22.51
CA LEU A 4 17.24 5.25 21.36
C LEU A 4 17.69 4.63 20.03
N LYS A 5 18.78 3.86 20.04
CA LYS A 5 19.25 3.15 18.84
C LYS A 5 18.29 2.04 18.46
N GLU A 6 17.68 1.37 19.44
CA GLU A 6 16.64 0.37 19.23
C GLU A 6 15.37 0.97 18.60
N ILE A 7 14.89 2.10 19.11
CA ILE A 7 13.78 2.86 18.51
C ILE A 7 14.10 3.25 17.06
N LYS A 8 15.29 3.77 16.80
CA LYS A 8 15.71 4.12 15.44
C LYS A 8 15.69 2.90 14.51
N THR A 9 16.17 1.76 14.98
CA THR A 9 16.13 0.50 14.23
C THR A 9 14.70 0.07 13.91
N PHE A 10 13.75 0.19 14.84
CA PHE A 10 12.34 -0.07 14.57
C PHE A 10 11.81 0.80 13.42
N PHE A 11 11.98 2.12 13.52
CA PHE A 11 11.46 3.06 12.53
C PHE A 11 12.08 2.89 11.14
N THR A 12 13.37 2.53 11.06
CA THR A 12 14.02 2.20 9.79
C THR A 12 13.49 0.88 9.21
N ASP A 13 13.27 -0.15 10.03
CA ASP A 13 12.87 -1.48 9.56
C ASP A 13 11.41 -1.53 9.08
N ILE A 14 10.52 -0.71 9.68
CA ILE A 14 9.12 -0.55 9.24
C ILE A 14 8.95 0.36 8.01
N LYS A 15 10.05 0.95 7.50
CA LYS A 15 10.06 1.78 6.28
C LYS A 15 8.93 2.81 6.23
N ILE A 16 9.00 3.82 7.11
CA ILE A 16 8.01 4.92 7.17
C ILE A 16 7.78 5.55 5.80
N GLU A 17 8.82 5.67 4.99
CA GLU A 17 8.78 6.22 3.63
C GLU A 17 7.76 5.51 2.72
N HIS A 18 7.50 4.21 2.90
CA HIS A 18 6.49 3.46 2.16
C HIS A 18 5.04 3.83 2.56
N THR A 19 4.83 4.68 3.56
CA THR A 19 3.49 5.20 3.94
C THR A 19 2.87 6.02 2.81
N VAL A 20 3.71 6.59 1.94
CA VAL A 20 3.30 7.31 0.73
C VAL A 20 2.43 6.46 -0.20
N PHE A 21 2.49 5.12 -0.14
CA PHE A 21 1.65 4.27 -1.00
C PHE A 21 0.22 4.09 -0.52
N ALA A 22 -0.12 4.49 0.71
CA ALA A 22 -1.44 4.27 1.28
C ALA A 22 -2.07 5.57 1.82
N LEU A 23 -1.29 6.41 2.51
CA LEU A 23 -1.79 7.62 3.16
C LEU A 23 -2.43 8.61 2.17
N PRO A 24 -1.84 8.89 1.00
CA PRO A 24 -2.47 9.78 0.04
C PRO A 24 -3.85 9.31 -0.43
N PHE A 25 -4.05 7.99 -0.57
CA PHE A 25 -5.34 7.42 -0.96
C PHE A 25 -6.38 7.49 0.17
N ALA A 26 -5.97 7.28 1.43
CA ALA A 26 -6.85 7.51 2.57
C ALA A 26 -7.28 8.97 2.68
N VAL A 27 -6.32 9.90 2.55
CA VAL A 27 -6.60 11.34 2.64
C VAL A 27 -7.50 11.79 1.49
N MET A 28 -7.19 11.44 0.25
CA MET A 28 -8.06 11.83 -0.88
C MET A 28 -9.46 11.24 -0.73
N SER A 29 -9.59 9.99 -0.27
CA SER A 29 -10.89 9.35 -0.03
C SER A 29 -11.66 10.10 1.06
N ALA A 30 -11.01 10.56 2.13
CA ALA A 30 -11.64 11.37 3.17
C ALA A 30 -12.18 12.71 2.64
N PHE A 31 -11.44 13.38 1.75
CA PHE A 31 -11.87 14.63 1.10
C PHE A 31 -13.06 14.43 0.16
N ILE A 32 -13.00 13.39 -0.69
CA ILE A 32 -14.13 13.03 -1.55
C ILE A 32 -15.35 12.67 -0.69
N ALA A 33 -15.16 11.80 0.31
CA ALA A 33 -16.23 11.43 1.22
C ALA A 33 -16.79 12.63 1.98
N SER A 34 -16.01 13.67 2.29
CA SER A 34 -16.51 14.84 3.01
C SER A 34 -17.14 15.90 2.10
N GLU A 35 -17.13 15.70 0.78
CA GLU A 35 -17.51 16.72 -0.21
C GLU A 35 -16.79 18.06 0.00
N GLY A 36 -15.52 18.00 0.43
CA GLY A 36 -14.76 19.19 0.85
C GLY A 36 -13.78 18.90 1.98
N ILE A 37 -13.61 19.83 2.90
CA ILE A 37 -12.67 19.70 4.04
C ILE A 37 -13.25 18.74 5.08
N PRO A 38 -12.59 17.61 5.37
CA PRO A 38 -13.06 16.69 6.39
C PRO A 38 -12.92 17.29 7.80
N GLN A 39 -13.76 16.83 8.73
CA GLN A 39 -13.65 17.23 10.14
C GLN A 39 -12.26 16.88 10.69
N LYS A 40 -11.63 17.83 11.39
CA LYS A 40 -10.26 17.68 11.90
C LYS A 40 -10.09 16.46 12.80
N GLU A 41 -11.09 16.17 13.63
CA GLU A 41 -11.12 15.00 14.50
C GLU A 41 -11.12 13.69 13.72
N LYS A 42 -11.90 13.60 12.64
CA LYS A 42 -11.93 12.42 11.76
C LYS A 42 -10.58 12.22 11.07
N ILE A 43 -9.97 13.28 10.55
CA ILE A 43 -8.62 13.21 9.97
C ILE A 43 -7.60 12.73 10.99
N PHE A 44 -7.63 13.27 12.21
CA PHE A 44 -6.76 12.85 13.29
C PHE A 44 -6.87 11.34 13.52
N TRP A 45 -8.08 10.82 13.74
CA TRP A 45 -8.28 9.39 13.99
C TRP A 45 -7.98 8.51 12.78
N ILE A 46 -8.24 8.96 11.54
CA ILE A 46 -7.83 8.25 10.31
C ILE A 46 -6.30 8.11 10.28
N ILE A 47 -5.56 9.17 10.60
CA ILE A 47 -4.09 9.12 10.63
C ILE A 47 -3.60 8.16 11.73
N ILE A 48 -4.18 8.20 12.94
CA ILE A 48 -3.83 7.26 14.01
C ILE A 48 -4.12 5.81 13.61
N ALA A 49 -5.28 5.55 13.00
CA ALA A 49 -5.63 4.23 12.49
C ALA A 49 -4.63 3.76 11.42
N MET A 50 -4.26 4.62 10.48
CA MET A 50 -3.27 4.32 9.46
C MET A 50 -1.89 3.98 10.04
N ILE A 51 -1.44 4.71 11.05
CA ILE A 51 -0.18 4.43 11.75
C ILE A 51 -0.25 3.05 12.44
N GLY A 52 -1.33 2.76 13.16
CA GLY A 52 -1.53 1.49 13.86
C GLY A 52 -1.58 0.30 12.91
N ALA A 53 -2.46 0.34 11.91
CA ALA A 53 -2.62 -0.74 10.93
C ALA A 53 -1.32 -1.01 10.17
N ARG A 54 -0.62 0.05 9.74
CA ARG A 54 0.63 -0.07 9.00
C ARG A 54 1.76 -0.63 9.86
N SER A 55 1.92 -0.14 11.08
CA SER A 55 2.92 -0.64 12.03
C SER A 55 2.70 -2.12 12.33
N TRP A 56 1.44 -2.54 12.50
CA TRP A 56 1.08 -3.94 12.63
C TRP A 56 1.44 -4.76 11.39
N ALA A 57 1.01 -4.34 10.20
CA ALA A 57 1.28 -5.06 8.96
C ALA A 57 2.79 -5.26 8.74
N MET A 58 3.60 -4.23 9.00
CA MET A 58 5.06 -4.29 8.89
C MET A 58 5.67 -5.21 9.95
N ALA A 59 5.26 -5.10 11.21
CA ALA A 59 5.75 -5.95 12.29
C ALA A 59 5.44 -7.43 12.02
N PHE A 60 4.20 -7.71 11.62
CA PHE A 60 3.74 -9.04 11.25
C PHE A 60 4.53 -9.61 10.07
N ASN A 61 4.73 -8.81 9.01
CA ASN A 61 5.52 -9.22 7.85
C ASN A 61 6.96 -9.57 8.24
N ARG A 62 7.61 -8.73 9.03
CA ARG A 62 9.01 -8.94 9.48
C ARG A 62 9.15 -10.22 10.29
N VAL A 63 8.18 -10.51 11.16
CA VAL A 63 8.20 -11.74 11.95
C VAL A 63 7.93 -12.96 11.06
N ALA A 64 6.86 -12.92 10.25
CA ALA A 64 6.45 -14.04 9.40
C ALA A 64 7.57 -14.43 8.43
N ASP A 65 8.23 -13.45 7.82
CA ASP A 65 9.24 -13.68 6.78
C ASP A 65 10.67 -13.81 7.31
N SER A 66 10.91 -13.59 8.60
CA SER A 66 12.25 -13.60 9.22
C SER A 66 13.15 -14.77 8.81
N GLY A 67 12.61 -15.99 8.69
CA GLY A 67 13.39 -17.17 8.27
C GLY A 67 13.80 -17.12 6.80
N LEU A 68 12.89 -16.70 5.92
CA LEU A 68 13.16 -16.50 4.49
C LEU A 68 14.10 -15.31 4.27
N ASP A 69 13.93 -14.25 5.07
CA ASP A 69 14.76 -13.05 4.97
C ASP A 69 16.20 -13.32 5.36
N ALA A 70 16.46 -14.22 6.33
CA ALA A 70 17.81 -14.59 6.75
C ALA A 70 18.67 -15.21 5.64
N VAL A 71 18.03 -15.87 4.68
CA VAL A 71 18.70 -16.56 3.57
C VAL A 71 18.64 -15.78 2.25
N ASN A 72 17.90 -14.67 2.20
CA ASN A 72 17.82 -13.81 1.01
C ASN A 72 18.96 -12.77 1.03
N PRO A 73 19.83 -12.70 0.00
CA PRO A 73 20.93 -11.75 -0.06
C PRO A 73 20.51 -10.28 0.11
N ARG A 74 19.30 -9.92 -0.33
CA ARG A 74 18.74 -8.57 -0.27
C ARG A 74 18.19 -8.22 1.11
N THR A 75 17.67 -9.20 1.86
CA THR A 75 16.94 -8.95 3.11
C THR A 75 17.59 -9.53 4.37
N LYS A 76 18.72 -10.25 4.23
CA LYS A 76 19.52 -10.78 5.36
C LYS A 76 20.00 -9.72 6.35
N ASN A 77 20.10 -8.47 5.92
CA ASN A 77 20.52 -7.34 6.76
C ASN A 77 19.34 -6.65 7.49
N ARG A 78 18.10 -7.14 7.35
CA ARG A 78 16.94 -6.60 8.09
C ARG A 78 17.11 -6.82 9.59
N ALA A 79 16.35 -6.08 10.41
CA ALA A 79 16.58 -6.02 11.85
C ALA A 79 16.45 -7.37 12.58
N ILE A 80 15.45 -8.19 12.23
CA ILE A 80 15.29 -9.52 12.83
C ILE A 80 16.34 -10.52 12.32
N PRO A 81 16.53 -10.72 11.00
CA PRO A 81 17.55 -11.64 10.49
C PRO A 81 18.99 -11.33 10.92
N SER A 82 19.35 -10.05 11.06
CA SER A 82 20.68 -9.62 11.50
C SER A 82 20.87 -9.65 13.03
N GLY A 83 19.84 -10.03 13.79
CA GLY A 83 19.90 -10.09 15.25
C GLY A 83 19.83 -8.73 15.96
N LEU A 84 19.60 -7.63 15.24
CA LEU A 84 19.45 -6.29 15.82
C LEU A 84 18.16 -6.16 16.65
N LEU A 85 17.10 -6.89 16.29
CA LEU A 85 15.83 -6.96 17.02
C LEU A 85 15.37 -8.42 17.19
N SER A 86 14.91 -8.76 18.39
CA SER A 86 14.28 -10.06 18.64
C SER A 86 12.85 -10.11 18.08
N LYS A 87 12.37 -11.31 17.72
CA LYS A 87 10.97 -11.54 17.34
C LYS A 87 9.99 -11.14 18.44
N GLN A 88 10.32 -11.40 19.72
CA GLN A 88 9.44 -11.04 20.85
C GLN A 88 9.20 -9.53 20.90
N LYS A 89 10.25 -8.70 20.79
CA LYS A 89 10.10 -7.24 20.79
C LYS A 89 9.29 -6.74 19.59
N MET A 90 9.46 -7.33 18.41
CA MET A 90 8.64 -6.98 17.23
C MET A 90 7.16 -7.34 17.44
N TRP A 91 6.87 -8.48 18.08
CA TRP A 91 5.50 -8.85 18.44
C TRP A 91 4.88 -7.88 19.44
N VAL A 92 5.60 -7.49 20.49
CA VAL A 92 5.11 -6.51 21.49
C VAL A 92 4.77 -5.19 20.80
N PHE A 93 5.64 -4.70 19.92
CA PHE A 93 5.37 -3.50 19.12
C PHE A 93 4.14 -3.67 18.21
N GLY A 94 4.01 -4.82 17.55
CA GLY A 94 2.87 -5.14 16.69
C GLY A 94 1.54 -5.17 17.45
N ILE A 95 1.50 -5.83 18.61
CA ILE A 95 0.30 -5.91 19.46
C ILE A 95 -0.09 -4.52 19.95
N PHE A 96 0.87 -3.70 20.38
CA PHE A 96 0.59 -2.32 20.75
C PHE A 96 0.02 -1.50 19.57
N SER A 97 0.49 -1.75 18.35
CA SER A 97 -0.02 -1.11 17.13
C SER A 97 -1.46 -1.53 16.80
N ILE A 98 -1.84 -2.79 17.08
CA ILE A 98 -3.24 -3.24 16.99
C ILE A 98 -4.11 -2.45 17.96
N LEU A 99 -3.70 -2.31 19.22
CA LEU A 99 -4.48 -1.58 20.22
C LEU A 99 -4.72 -0.13 19.81
N ILE A 100 -3.71 0.53 19.24
CA ILE A 100 -3.84 1.88 18.67
C ILE A 100 -4.84 1.89 17.52
N PHE A 101 -4.74 0.93 16.59
CA PHE A 101 -5.64 0.84 15.44
C PHE A 101 -7.10 0.62 15.85
N GLU A 102 -7.36 -0.33 16.74
CA GLU A 102 -8.70 -0.64 17.23
C GLU A 102 -9.31 0.53 18.01
N PHE A 103 -8.52 1.20 18.85
CA PHE A 103 -8.98 2.37 19.58
C PHE A 103 -9.33 3.54 18.64
N ALA A 104 -8.52 3.75 17.58
CA ALA A 104 -8.83 4.74 16.57
C ALA A 104 -10.08 4.37 15.76
N ALA A 105 -10.24 3.11 15.37
CA ALA A 105 -11.43 2.63 14.67
C ALA A 105 -12.70 2.81 15.51
N TYR A 106 -12.65 2.48 16.80
CA TYR A 106 -13.72 2.74 17.77
C TYR A 106 -14.07 4.23 17.87
N SER A 107 -13.05 5.10 17.86
CA SER A 107 -13.22 6.55 17.94
C SER A 107 -13.76 7.17 16.64
N LEU A 108 -13.71 6.44 15.52
CA LEU A 108 -14.23 6.91 14.24
C LEU A 108 -15.74 6.72 14.13
N ASN A 109 -16.22 5.47 14.15
CA ASN A 109 -17.65 5.12 14.18
C ASN A 109 -17.83 3.59 14.35
N ARG A 110 -19.09 3.15 14.43
CA ARG A 110 -19.43 1.75 14.68
C ARG A 110 -19.03 0.85 13.51
N LEU A 111 -19.27 1.27 12.27
CA LEU A 111 -18.90 0.45 11.11
C LEU A 111 -17.38 0.25 11.00
N ALA A 112 -16.59 1.30 11.23
CA ALA A 112 -15.13 1.24 11.21
C ALA A 112 -14.61 0.22 12.24
N PHE A 113 -15.17 0.22 13.45
CA PHE A 113 -14.82 -0.72 14.51
C PHE A 113 -15.28 -2.16 14.23
N ILE A 114 -16.43 -2.36 13.58
CA ILE A 114 -16.88 -3.70 13.19
C ILE A 114 -15.96 -4.27 12.09
N LEU A 115 -15.46 -3.42 11.19
CA LEU A 115 -14.61 -3.83 10.08
C LEU A 115 -13.12 -3.92 10.44
N SER A 116 -12.66 -3.33 11.55
CA SER A 116 -11.23 -3.31 11.92
C SER A 116 -10.62 -4.71 12.09
N PRO A 117 -11.28 -5.73 12.70
CA PRO A 117 -10.71 -7.07 12.77
C PRO A 117 -10.51 -7.71 11.40
N LEU A 118 -11.43 -7.47 10.46
CA LEU A 118 -11.30 -7.93 9.08
C LEU A 118 -10.14 -7.24 8.36
N ALA A 119 -9.96 -5.93 8.58
CA ALA A 119 -8.82 -5.20 8.05
C ALA A 119 -7.49 -5.77 8.57
N LEU A 120 -7.36 -6.02 9.88
CA LEU A 120 -6.18 -6.65 10.49
C LEU A 120 -5.90 -8.03 9.90
N LEU A 121 -6.95 -8.84 9.70
CA LEU A 121 -6.83 -10.16 9.10
C LEU A 121 -6.23 -10.07 7.69
N ILE A 122 -6.76 -9.20 6.83
CA ILE A 122 -6.30 -9.04 5.45
C ILE A 122 -4.83 -8.57 5.41
N ILE A 123 -4.49 -7.52 6.17
CA ILE A 123 -3.12 -6.96 6.16
C ILE A 123 -2.09 -7.86 6.85
N SER A 124 -2.52 -8.82 7.69
CA SER A 124 -1.65 -9.90 8.17
C SER A 124 -1.52 -11.02 7.13
N PHE A 125 -2.64 -11.44 6.57
CA PHE A 125 -2.73 -12.62 5.71
C PHE A 125 -1.84 -12.53 4.47
N TYR A 126 -1.69 -11.34 3.87
CA TYR A 126 -0.84 -11.18 2.68
C TYR A 126 0.59 -11.70 2.91
N SER A 127 1.14 -11.57 4.12
CA SER A 127 2.51 -12.01 4.43
C SER A 127 2.69 -13.52 4.27
N TYR A 128 1.60 -14.30 4.26
CA TYR A 128 1.63 -15.75 4.04
C TYR A 128 1.47 -16.20 2.61
N THR A 129 0.89 -15.35 1.75
CA THR A 129 0.44 -15.73 0.41
C THR A 129 1.54 -16.28 -0.49
N LYS A 130 2.75 -15.73 -0.42
CA LYS A 130 3.91 -16.22 -1.22
C LYS A 130 4.35 -17.65 -0.93
N ARG A 131 3.86 -18.26 0.16
CA ARG A 131 4.14 -19.66 0.51
C ARG A 131 3.25 -20.65 -0.25
N PHE A 132 2.14 -20.21 -0.86
CA PHE A 132 1.19 -21.13 -1.52
C PHE A 132 0.52 -20.58 -2.78
N THR A 133 0.65 -19.29 -3.12
CA THR A 133 0.03 -18.72 -4.32
C THR A 133 0.94 -17.70 -5.01
N SER A 134 0.89 -17.66 -6.35
CA SER A 134 1.59 -16.62 -7.13
C SER A 134 0.85 -15.27 -7.07
N LEU A 135 -0.38 -15.23 -6.56
CA LEU A 135 -1.22 -14.03 -6.52
C LEU A 135 -0.93 -13.09 -5.34
N SER A 136 0.20 -13.27 -4.66
CA SER A 136 0.62 -12.45 -3.51
C SER A 136 0.55 -10.95 -3.77
N HIS A 137 0.87 -10.52 -5.00
CA HIS A 137 0.80 -9.13 -5.44
C HIS A 137 -0.61 -8.54 -5.36
N LEU A 138 -1.64 -9.35 -5.67
CA LEU A 138 -3.06 -8.94 -5.54
C LEU A 138 -3.49 -8.87 -4.08
N PHE A 139 -3.02 -9.79 -3.23
CA PHE A 139 -3.30 -9.73 -1.78
C PHE A 139 -2.60 -8.55 -1.10
N LEU A 140 -1.39 -8.19 -1.54
CA LEU A 140 -0.74 -6.95 -1.11
C LEU A 140 -1.56 -5.74 -1.58
N GLY A 141 -2.01 -5.73 -2.83
CA GLY A 141 -2.90 -4.67 -3.33
C GLY A 141 -4.20 -4.55 -2.54
N LEU A 142 -4.82 -5.68 -2.19
CA LEU A 142 -6.00 -5.72 -1.32
C LEU A 142 -5.69 -5.15 0.09
N SER A 143 -4.48 -5.38 0.61
CA SER A 143 -4.07 -4.84 1.90
C SER A 143 -3.96 -3.30 1.86
N LEU A 144 -3.45 -2.73 0.76
CA LEU A 144 -3.36 -1.28 0.59
C LEU A 144 -4.70 -0.65 0.24
N SER A 145 -5.58 -1.36 -0.47
CA SER A 145 -6.91 -0.85 -0.86
C SER A 145 -7.86 -0.64 0.32
N ILE A 146 -7.58 -1.23 1.48
CA ILE A 146 -8.29 -0.95 2.73
C ILE A 146 -8.14 0.53 3.12
N ALA A 147 -7.06 1.21 2.77
CA ALA A 147 -6.81 2.59 3.18
C ALA A 147 -7.88 3.58 2.68
N PRO A 148 -8.19 3.67 1.36
CA PRO A 148 -9.29 4.52 0.88
C PRO A 148 -10.66 4.08 1.38
N VAL A 149 -10.94 2.76 1.50
CA VAL A 149 -12.23 2.27 2.01
C VAL A 149 -12.42 2.64 3.48
N GLY A 150 -11.41 2.40 4.32
CA GLY A 150 -11.43 2.72 5.73
C GLY A 150 -11.62 4.21 5.99
N ALA A 151 -10.96 5.06 5.20
CA ALA A 151 -11.16 6.51 5.26
C ALA A 151 -12.58 6.93 4.82
N TRP A 152 -13.17 6.27 3.82
CA TRP A 152 -14.55 6.53 3.42
C TRP A 152 -15.53 6.13 4.54
N VAL A 153 -15.40 4.90 5.05
CA VAL A 153 -16.19 4.38 6.17
C VAL A 153 -16.08 5.29 7.38
N ALA A 154 -14.89 5.80 7.69
CA ALA A 154 -14.65 6.73 8.80
C ALA A 154 -15.49 8.02 8.72
N ILE A 155 -15.76 8.51 7.51
CA ILE A 155 -16.52 9.73 7.25
C ILE A 155 -18.02 9.46 7.08
N ARG A 156 -18.38 8.46 6.25
CA ARG A 156 -19.77 8.23 5.80
C ARG A 156 -20.48 7.06 6.48
N GLU A 157 -19.75 6.24 7.24
CA GLU A 157 -20.28 5.03 7.90
C GLU A 157 -20.95 4.04 6.91
N GLU A 158 -20.43 3.97 5.70
CA GLU A 158 -20.88 3.06 4.63
C GLU A 158 -19.71 2.66 3.72
N ILE A 159 -19.92 1.68 2.84
CA ILE A 159 -19.03 1.39 1.71
C ILE A 159 -19.77 1.79 0.43
N SER A 160 -19.34 2.87 -0.21
CA SER A 160 -19.93 3.38 -1.44
C SER A 160 -19.25 2.79 -2.69
N ILE A 161 -19.88 2.98 -3.85
CA ILE A 161 -19.28 2.67 -5.15
C ILE A 161 -17.96 3.41 -5.36
N VAL A 162 -17.86 4.68 -4.99
CA VAL A 162 -16.64 5.50 -5.12
C VAL A 162 -15.51 4.91 -4.28
N SER A 163 -15.80 4.51 -3.04
CA SER A 163 -14.81 3.89 -2.16
C SER A 163 -14.31 2.56 -2.73
N ALA A 164 -15.20 1.79 -3.36
CA ALA A 164 -14.87 0.51 -4.01
C ALA A 164 -14.04 0.71 -5.29
N GLU A 165 -14.33 1.72 -6.11
CA GLU A 165 -13.53 2.09 -7.28
C GLU A 165 -12.11 2.51 -6.89
N LEU A 166 -11.98 3.37 -5.87
CA LEU A 166 -10.68 3.75 -5.34
C LEU A 166 -9.92 2.53 -4.79
N ALA A 167 -10.62 1.63 -4.10
CA ALA A 167 -10.04 0.39 -3.61
C ALA A 167 -9.51 -0.49 -4.76
N LEU A 168 -10.32 -0.68 -5.80
CA LEU A 168 -9.94 -1.50 -6.95
C LEU A 168 -8.76 -0.88 -7.72
N ALA A 169 -8.76 0.44 -7.91
CA ALA A 169 -7.64 1.15 -8.51
C ALA A 169 -6.35 0.96 -7.69
N VAL A 170 -6.39 1.18 -6.37
CA VAL A 170 -5.23 0.98 -5.49
C VAL A 170 -4.74 -0.47 -5.51
N MET A 171 -5.66 -1.44 -5.51
CA MET A 171 -5.32 -2.86 -5.55
C MET A 171 -4.56 -3.23 -6.82
N LEU A 172 -5.07 -2.83 -7.99
CA LEU A 172 -4.47 -3.16 -9.29
C LEU A 172 -3.16 -2.40 -9.51
N TRP A 173 -3.10 -1.14 -9.11
CA TRP A 173 -1.89 -0.33 -9.13
C TRP A 173 -0.78 -0.95 -8.29
N THR A 174 -1.12 -1.31 -7.05
CA THR A 174 -0.17 -1.95 -6.13
C THR A 174 0.32 -3.28 -6.67
N ALA A 175 -0.59 -4.12 -7.18
CA ALA A 175 -0.20 -5.37 -7.79
C ALA A 175 0.72 -5.16 -9.00
N GLY A 176 0.44 -4.16 -9.84
CA GLY A 176 1.23 -3.85 -11.01
C GLY A 176 2.68 -3.47 -10.66
N PHE A 177 2.90 -2.51 -9.76
CA PHE A 177 4.26 -2.11 -9.39
C PHE A 177 4.98 -3.17 -8.53
N ASP A 178 4.24 -3.95 -7.72
CA ASP A 178 4.85 -4.99 -6.89
C ASP A 178 5.30 -6.20 -7.73
N ILE A 179 4.60 -6.51 -8.82
CA ILE A 179 5.09 -7.46 -9.83
C ILE A 179 6.45 -7.00 -10.38
N LEU A 180 6.58 -5.71 -10.75
CA LEU A 180 7.85 -5.15 -11.24
C LEU A 180 8.94 -5.23 -10.17
N TYR A 181 8.61 -4.90 -8.92
CA TYR A 181 9.53 -4.94 -7.80
C TYR A 181 10.06 -6.35 -7.52
N SER A 182 9.18 -7.34 -7.60
CA SER A 182 9.50 -8.74 -7.32
C SER A 182 10.39 -9.41 -8.37
N LEU A 183 10.61 -8.79 -9.53
CA LEU A 183 11.60 -9.25 -10.51
C LEU A 183 13.01 -9.34 -9.92
N GLN A 184 13.32 -8.53 -8.90
CA GLN A 184 14.61 -8.57 -8.18
C GLN A 184 14.82 -9.85 -7.37
N ASP A 185 13.74 -10.52 -6.97
CA ASP A 185 13.79 -11.73 -6.14
C ASP A 185 13.56 -13.01 -6.96
N LEU A 186 13.54 -12.94 -8.30
CA LEU A 186 13.19 -14.08 -9.17
C LEU A 186 14.06 -15.32 -8.94
N ASP A 187 15.38 -15.16 -8.88
CA ASP A 187 16.30 -16.29 -8.67
C ASP A 187 16.20 -16.85 -7.25
N PHE A 188 15.94 -15.98 -6.27
CA PHE A 188 15.68 -16.38 -4.90
C PHE A 188 14.37 -17.20 -4.79
N ASP A 189 13.29 -16.73 -5.41
CA ASP A 189 11.99 -17.41 -5.43
C ASP A 189 12.05 -18.77 -6.14
N ARG A 190 12.89 -18.89 -7.18
CA ARG A 190 13.17 -20.18 -7.83
C ARG A 190 13.88 -21.14 -6.89
N THR A 191 14.97 -20.69 -6.28
CA THR A 191 15.82 -21.50 -5.41
C THR A 191 15.10 -21.99 -4.16
N TYR A 192 14.30 -21.12 -3.53
CA TYR A 192 13.61 -21.42 -2.26
C TYR A 192 12.14 -21.84 -2.44
N GLY A 193 11.71 -22.14 -3.67
CA GLY A 193 10.38 -22.69 -3.90
C GLY A 193 9.21 -21.72 -3.67
N LEU A 194 9.46 -20.41 -3.49
CA LEU A 194 8.40 -19.41 -3.26
C LEU A 194 7.53 -19.20 -4.49
N TYR A 195 6.29 -18.74 -4.30
CA TYR A 195 5.36 -18.46 -5.38
C TYR A 195 5.31 -16.96 -5.69
N SER A 196 5.59 -16.61 -6.93
CA SER A 196 5.49 -15.24 -7.45
C SER A 196 5.07 -15.23 -8.92
N ILE A 197 4.47 -14.13 -9.38
CA ILE A 197 4.09 -13.97 -10.79
C ILE A 197 5.33 -14.09 -11.70
N PRO A 198 6.45 -13.40 -11.45
CA PRO A 198 7.68 -13.56 -12.23
C PRO A 198 8.16 -14.99 -12.38
N LYS A 199 8.12 -15.79 -11.31
CA LYS A 199 8.49 -17.20 -11.37
C LYS A 199 7.54 -18.00 -12.24
N LYS A 200 6.23 -17.73 -12.17
CA LYS A 200 5.18 -18.50 -12.86
C LYS A 200 5.12 -18.22 -14.36
N ILE A 201 5.21 -16.95 -14.77
CA ILE A 201 4.97 -16.54 -16.17
C ILE A 201 6.21 -15.94 -16.86
N GLY A 202 7.32 -15.77 -16.14
CA GLY A 202 8.56 -15.20 -16.67
C GLY A 202 8.56 -13.67 -16.70
N VAL A 203 9.73 -13.08 -16.94
CA VAL A 203 9.96 -11.62 -16.89
C VAL A 203 9.08 -10.88 -17.90
N LYS A 204 9.14 -11.25 -19.19
CA LYS A 204 8.37 -10.62 -20.27
C LYS A 204 6.87 -10.55 -19.98
N ASN A 205 6.26 -11.69 -19.62
CA ASN A 205 4.82 -11.72 -19.35
C ASN A 205 4.46 -10.98 -18.06
N SER A 206 5.38 -10.89 -17.09
CA SER A 206 5.20 -10.10 -15.87
C SER A 206 5.18 -8.60 -16.15
N LEU A 207 6.07 -8.12 -17.04
CA LEU A 207 6.06 -6.74 -17.52
C LEU A 207 4.74 -6.42 -18.23
N THR A 208 4.29 -7.30 -19.14
CA THR A 208 3.00 -7.14 -19.84
C THR A 208 1.82 -7.13 -18.88
N LEU A 209 1.77 -8.05 -17.90
CA LEU A 209 0.70 -8.10 -16.92
C LEU A 209 0.68 -6.84 -16.05
N SER A 210 1.83 -6.40 -15.56
CA SER A 210 1.95 -5.14 -14.80
C SER A 210 1.42 -3.94 -15.61
N LYS A 211 1.78 -3.85 -16.90
CA LYS A 211 1.28 -2.82 -17.81
C LYS A 211 -0.25 -2.87 -17.94
N SER A 212 -0.82 -4.06 -18.12
CA SER A 212 -2.28 -4.23 -18.20
C SER A 212 -2.98 -3.80 -16.90
N LEU A 213 -2.42 -4.13 -15.73
CA LEU A 213 -2.97 -3.72 -14.43
C LEU A 213 -2.92 -2.19 -14.25
N HIS A 214 -1.83 -1.54 -14.68
CA HIS A 214 -1.71 -0.08 -14.63
C HIS A 214 -2.66 0.63 -15.62
N ILE A 215 -2.87 0.07 -16.82
CA ILE A 215 -3.88 0.57 -17.75
C ILE A 215 -5.27 0.49 -17.10
N LEU A 216 -5.62 -0.67 -16.53
CA LEU A 216 -6.91 -0.85 -15.88
C LEU A 216 -7.09 0.08 -14.67
N THR A 217 -6.03 0.31 -13.91
CA THR A 217 -6.00 1.32 -12.83
C THR A 217 -6.40 2.69 -13.36
N VAL A 218 -5.77 3.16 -14.45
CA VAL A 218 -6.06 4.48 -15.03
C VAL A 218 -7.51 4.56 -15.54
N LEU A 219 -8.02 3.49 -16.14
CA LEU A 219 -9.42 3.43 -16.59
C LEU A 219 -10.40 3.54 -15.42
N ILE A 220 -10.12 2.88 -14.30
CA ILE A 220 -10.96 2.95 -13.09
C ILE A 220 -10.83 4.34 -12.44
N LEU A 221 -9.64 4.91 -12.34
CA LEU A 221 -9.48 6.28 -11.84
C LEU A 221 -10.22 7.28 -12.73
N PHE A 222 -10.23 7.08 -14.04
CA PHE A 222 -11.04 7.90 -14.93
C PHE A 222 -12.54 7.74 -14.67
N SER A 223 -13.03 6.54 -14.31
CA SER A 223 -14.45 6.31 -14.05
C SER A 223 -14.98 6.96 -12.77
N VAL A 224 -14.11 7.26 -11.80
CA VAL A 224 -14.47 7.92 -10.52
C VAL A 224 -15.26 9.22 -10.74
N ILE A 225 -15.00 9.97 -11.83
CA ILE A 225 -15.73 11.21 -12.11
C ILE A 225 -17.23 10.99 -12.37
N PHE A 226 -17.64 9.80 -12.83
CA PHE A 226 -19.04 9.50 -13.10
C PHE A 226 -19.86 9.18 -11.84
N PHE A 227 -19.18 8.88 -10.73
CA PHE A 227 -19.80 8.50 -9.47
C PHE A 227 -19.50 9.48 -8.33
N SER A 228 -18.81 10.58 -8.61
CA SER A 228 -18.44 11.61 -7.64
C SER A 228 -18.74 13.01 -8.18
N PHE A 229 -18.58 14.03 -7.35
CA PHE A 229 -18.71 15.44 -7.73
C PHE A 229 -17.40 16.03 -8.29
N LEU A 230 -16.37 15.21 -8.48
CA LEU A 230 -15.07 15.65 -9.01
C LEU A 230 -15.21 16.15 -10.45
N GLY A 231 -14.26 16.97 -10.88
CA GLY A 231 -14.24 17.67 -12.15
C GLY A 231 -12.93 17.55 -12.91
N LYS A 232 -12.62 18.59 -13.68
CA LYS A 232 -11.48 18.60 -14.61
C LYS A 232 -10.13 18.63 -13.90
N ILE A 233 -10.06 19.18 -12.69
CA ILE A 233 -8.80 19.28 -11.93
C ILE A 233 -8.39 17.87 -11.48
N TYR A 234 -9.32 17.04 -11.00
CA TYR A 234 -9.06 15.63 -10.72
C TYR A 234 -8.57 14.87 -11.96
N LEU A 235 -9.24 15.04 -13.10
CA LEU A 235 -8.84 14.38 -14.35
C LEU A 235 -7.42 14.76 -14.79
N LEU A 236 -7.01 16.01 -14.58
CA LEU A 236 -5.63 16.42 -14.82
C LEU A 236 -4.65 15.62 -13.94
N GLY A 237 -4.99 15.39 -12.67
CA GLY A 237 -4.24 14.51 -11.78
C GLY A 237 -4.14 13.06 -12.28
N VAL A 238 -5.23 12.52 -12.83
CA VAL A 238 -5.26 11.17 -13.44
C VAL A 238 -4.37 11.12 -14.68
N ILE A 239 -4.45 12.12 -15.56
CA ILE A 239 -3.62 12.22 -16.77
C ILE A 239 -2.14 12.30 -16.40
N LEU A 240 -1.75 13.18 -15.47
CA LEU A 240 -0.37 13.30 -15.00
C LEU A 240 0.14 11.99 -14.38
N SER A 241 -0.69 11.33 -13.57
CA SER A 241 -0.37 10.02 -12.99
C SER A 241 -0.16 8.95 -14.06
N SER A 242 -0.95 8.98 -15.14
CA SER A 242 -0.77 8.06 -16.27
C SER A 242 0.58 8.25 -16.96
N PHE A 243 1.07 9.49 -17.10
CA PHE A 243 2.41 9.75 -17.64
C PHE A 243 3.52 9.20 -16.73
N PHE A 244 3.38 9.33 -15.41
CA PHE A 244 4.34 8.74 -14.48
C PHE A 244 4.35 7.21 -14.55
N LEU A 245 3.19 6.56 -14.67
CA LEU A 245 3.11 5.10 -14.87
C LEU A 245 3.70 4.68 -16.22
N ILE A 246 3.47 5.43 -17.30
CA ILE A 246 4.12 5.19 -18.59
C ILE A 246 5.64 5.28 -18.44
N TYR A 247 6.13 6.33 -17.77
CA TYR A 247 7.56 6.52 -17.54
C TYR A 247 8.18 5.39 -16.69
N GLU A 248 7.47 4.90 -15.67
CA GLU A 248 7.89 3.73 -14.90
C GLU A 248 8.13 2.50 -15.81
N HIS A 249 7.20 2.21 -16.70
CA HIS A 249 7.31 1.11 -17.66
C HIS A 249 8.41 1.33 -18.72
N LEU A 250 8.76 2.58 -19.04
CA LEU A 250 9.89 2.89 -19.92
C LEU A 250 11.25 2.75 -19.22
N LEU A 251 11.31 2.93 -17.90
CA LEU A 251 12.53 2.78 -17.11
C LEU A 251 12.94 1.32 -16.92
N ILE A 252 11.98 0.41 -16.84
CA ILE A 252 12.22 -1.01 -16.60
C ILE A 252 12.24 -1.74 -17.94
N LYS A 253 13.39 -2.33 -18.27
CA LYS A 253 13.55 -3.13 -19.49
C LYS A 253 13.76 -4.59 -19.11
N GLU A 254 13.31 -5.50 -19.96
CA GLU A 254 13.49 -6.94 -19.76
C GLU A 254 14.95 -7.33 -19.47
N ASN A 255 15.90 -6.67 -20.16
CA ASN A 255 17.33 -6.93 -20.03
C ASN A 255 18.07 -5.97 -19.08
N ASP A 256 17.37 -5.01 -18.46
CA ASP A 256 17.97 -4.04 -17.53
C ASP A 256 17.01 -3.72 -16.38
N LEU A 257 17.24 -4.42 -15.26
CA LEU A 257 16.49 -4.27 -14.01
C LEU A 257 17.18 -3.31 -13.02
N SER A 258 18.29 -2.67 -13.40
CA SER A 258 19.08 -1.82 -12.49
C SER A 258 18.30 -0.62 -11.94
N LYS A 259 17.25 -0.19 -12.65
CA LYS A 259 16.43 0.98 -12.33
C LYS A 259 15.16 0.67 -11.54
N ILE A 260 14.92 -0.59 -11.16
CA ILE A 260 13.68 -0.99 -10.45
C ILE A 260 13.44 -0.16 -9.19
N ASN A 261 14.45 0.11 -8.36
CA ASN A 261 14.22 0.87 -7.12
C ASN A 261 13.79 2.32 -7.38
N LYS A 262 14.31 2.96 -8.44
CA LYS A 262 13.91 4.31 -8.85
C LYS A 262 12.48 4.30 -9.42
N ALA A 263 12.16 3.31 -10.24
CA ALA A 263 10.82 3.14 -10.80
C ALA A 263 9.79 2.87 -9.69
N PHE A 264 10.05 1.87 -8.84
CA PHE A 264 9.18 1.47 -7.74
C PHE A 264 8.93 2.59 -6.74
N PHE A 265 9.95 3.17 -6.12
CA PHE A 265 9.73 4.05 -4.98
C PHE A 265 9.36 5.48 -5.40
N ASN A 266 10.12 6.06 -6.34
CA ASN A 266 9.95 7.46 -6.68
C ASN A 266 8.69 7.67 -7.54
N MET A 267 8.45 6.83 -8.56
CA MET A 267 7.32 7.08 -9.47
C MET A 267 5.99 6.80 -8.78
N ASN A 268 5.86 5.69 -8.05
CA ASN A 268 4.62 5.37 -7.34
C ASN A 268 4.35 6.34 -6.16
N GLY A 269 5.41 6.83 -5.50
CA GLY A 269 5.28 7.90 -4.52
C GLY A 269 4.72 9.18 -5.16
N ILE A 270 5.25 9.59 -6.32
CA ILE A 270 4.76 10.74 -7.06
C ILE A 270 3.31 10.53 -7.53
N VAL A 271 2.97 9.38 -8.10
CA VAL A 271 1.59 9.05 -8.55
C VAL A 271 0.58 9.27 -7.42
N SER A 272 0.82 8.65 -6.25
CA SER A 272 -0.10 8.76 -5.11
C SER A 272 -0.26 10.20 -4.60
N LEU A 273 0.84 10.96 -4.51
CA LEU A 273 0.82 12.36 -4.08
C LEU A 273 0.17 13.27 -5.11
N THR A 274 0.41 13.04 -6.40
CA THR A 274 -0.25 13.77 -7.51
C THR A 274 -1.76 13.54 -7.47
N LEU A 275 -2.21 12.29 -7.38
CA LEU A 275 -3.65 11.99 -7.27
C LEU A 275 -4.28 12.68 -6.06
N MET A 276 -3.66 12.56 -4.89
CA MET A 276 -4.15 13.22 -3.68
C MET A 276 -4.22 14.75 -3.84
N PHE A 277 -3.15 15.37 -4.31
CA PHE A 277 -3.09 16.82 -4.48
C PHE A 277 -4.20 17.33 -5.40
N PHE A 278 -4.30 16.79 -6.61
CA PHE A 278 -5.31 17.23 -7.58
C PHE A 278 -6.73 16.93 -7.11
N THR A 279 -6.96 15.80 -6.43
CA THR A 279 -8.26 15.49 -5.83
C THR A 279 -8.66 16.50 -4.76
N ILE A 280 -7.74 16.85 -3.86
CA ILE A 280 -8.00 17.83 -2.80
C ILE A 280 -8.28 19.20 -3.42
N VAL A 281 -7.47 19.64 -4.39
CA VAL A 281 -7.67 20.94 -5.06
C VAL A 281 -9.05 20.96 -5.74
N ASP A 282 -9.45 19.89 -6.40
CA ASP A 282 -10.76 19.79 -7.04
C ASP A 282 -11.90 19.79 -6.01
N CYS A 283 -11.75 19.10 -4.88
CA CYS A 283 -12.75 19.13 -3.80
C CYS A 283 -12.94 20.54 -3.21
N LEU A 284 -11.90 21.38 -3.22
CA LEU A 284 -11.94 22.71 -2.63
C LEU A 284 -12.33 23.81 -3.62
N PHE A 285 -11.94 23.67 -4.89
CA PHE A 285 -12.01 24.74 -5.88
C PHE A 285 -12.67 24.33 -7.20
N GLY A 286 -12.98 23.04 -7.40
CA GLY A 286 -13.47 22.45 -8.65
C GLY A 286 -14.92 22.75 -9.02
N LYS A 287 -15.47 23.86 -8.50
CA LYS A 287 -16.81 24.34 -8.87
C LYS A 287 -16.88 24.73 -10.35
#